data_AF-A0A1W9PHQ4-F1
#
_entry.id   AF-A0A1W9PHQ4-F1
#
_cell.length_a   1.000
_cell.length_b   1.000
_cell.length_c   1.000
_cell.angle_alpha   90.00
_cell.angle_beta   90.00
_cell.angle_gamma   90.00
#
_symmetry.space_group_name_H-M   'P 1'
#
loop_
_entity.id
_entity.type
_entity.pdbx_description
1 polymer ?
#
loop_
_entity_poly.entity_id
_entity_poly.type
_entity_poly.pdbx_seq_one_letter_code
_entity_poly.pdbx_strand_id
1 'polypeptide(L)'
;MYDLVRNDDYPYLFDANACAECGGRCCTGESGNIFVSAGEIRELALLKKMSEHDFIECYLEKRGYKYSLKEKRIGDSYDCIFYDRQINGCAVYEARPKQCRTFPFWDYYKTRVAELKQECPGVIDA
;
A
#
# COMPACT_ATOMS: atom_id res chain seq x y z
N MET A 1 -20.66 12.78 -4.25
CA MET A 1 -21.12 11.86 -3.19
C MET A 1 -19.85 11.31 -2.58
N TYR A 2 -19.58 11.62 -1.31
CA TYR A 2 -18.36 11.15 -0.63
C TYR A 2 -18.51 9.67 -0.30
N ASP A 3 -17.43 8.89 -0.46
CA ASP A 3 -17.35 7.49 -0.04
C ASP A 3 -16.49 7.47 1.21
N LEU A 4 -17.13 7.79 2.34
CA LEU A 4 -16.45 8.02 3.59
C LEU A 4 -16.27 6.71 4.36
N VAL A 5 -15.02 6.36 4.59
CA VAL A 5 -14.61 5.28 5.47
C VAL A 5 -14.31 5.87 6.84
N ARG A 6 -14.92 5.29 7.87
CA ARG A 6 -14.75 5.67 9.28
C ARG A 6 -14.16 4.51 10.07
N ASN A 7 -13.29 4.86 11.02
CA ASN A 7 -12.83 3.96 12.07
C ASN A 7 -12.80 4.75 13.38
N ASP A 8 -13.57 4.30 14.38
CA ASP A 8 -13.75 5.02 15.64
C ASP A 8 -12.47 5.14 16.49
N ASP A 9 -11.45 4.33 16.20
CA ASP A 9 -10.16 4.39 16.88
C ASP A 9 -9.25 5.53 16.36
N TYR A 10 -9.69 6.28 15.34
CA TYR A 10 -8.87 7.28 14.64
C TYR A 10 -9.56 8.66 14.61
N PRO A 11 -8.81 9.75 14.81
CA PRO A 11 -9.36 11.11 14.91
C PRO A 11 -9.59 11.77 13.52
N TYR A 12 -9.85 10.98 12.48
CA TYR A 12 -10.05 11.45 11.11
C TYR A 12 -10.93 10.48 10.32
N LEU A 13 -11.44 10.96 9.18
CA LEU A 13 -12.17 10.14 8.21
C LEU A 13 -11.32 9.97 6.94
N PHE A 14 -11.67 8.99 6.11
CA PHE A 14 -11.03 8.77 4.82
C PHE A 14 -12.06 8.82 3.69
N ASP A 15 -11.90 9.74 2.74
CA ASP A 15 -12.67 9.76 1.49
C ASP A 15 -11.99 8.87 0.45
N ALA A 16 -12.58 7.70 0.20
CA ALA A 16 -12.03 6.72 -0.74
C ALA A 16 -12.00 7.22 -2.19
N ASN A 17 -12.83 8.20 -2.56
CA ASN A 17 -12.82 8.79 -3.91
C ASN A 17 -11.49 9.48 -4.22
N ALA A 18 -10.77 9.98 -3.21
CA ALA A 18 -9.48 10.62 -3.40
C ALA A 18 -8.44 9.67 -4.04
N CYS A 19 -8.62 8.34 -3.92
CA CYS A 19 -7.75 7.37 -4.58
C CYS A 19 -7.78 7.46 -6.12
N ALA A 20 -8.89 7.91 -6.72
CA ALA A 20 -9.00 8.02 -8.18
C ALA A 20 -8.04 9.08 -8.77
N GLU A 21 -7.70 10.10 -7.97
CA GLU A 21 -6.92 11.26 -8.41
C GLU A 21 -5.57 11.40 -7.69
N CYS A 22 -5.30 10.60 -6.65
CA CYS A 22 -4.10 10.79 -5.83
C CYS A 22 -2.80 10.44 -6.56
N GLY A 23 -2.85 9.70 -7.66
CA GLY A 23 -1.66 9.28 -8.41
C GLY A 23 -0.87 8.15 -7.74
N GLY A 24 -1.52 7.33 -6.93
CA GLY A 24 -0.87 6.19 -6.28
C GLY A 24 0.15 6.56 -5.20
N ARG A 25 0.00 7.69 -4.51
CA ARG A 25 0.94 8.16 -3.45
C ARG A 25 1.29 7.13 -2.38
N CYS A 26 0.37 6.20 -2.06
CA CYS A 26 0.66 5.12 -1.11
C CYS A 26 1.57 4.02 -1.67
N CYS A 27 1.83 4.02 -2.97
CA CYS A 27 2.65 3.04 -3.70
C CYS A 27 3.92 3.66 -4.30
N THR A 28 4.11 4.98 -4.19
CA THR A 28 5.23 5.73 -4.80
C THR A 28 5.75 6.78 -3.83
N GLY A 29 7.06 7.03 -3.80
CA GLY A 29 7.62 8.12 -3.01
C GLY A 29 8.98 7.76 -2.46
N GLU A 30 9.15 7.95 -1.15
CA GLU A 30 10.32 7.47 -0.43
C GLU A 30 10.33 5.94 -0.36
N SER A 31 11.53 5.35 -0.23
CA SER A 31 11.68 3.90 -0.07
C SER A 31 11.11 3.45 1.28
N GLY A 32 10.36 2.35 1.26
CA GLY A 32 9.67 1.80 2.42
C GLY A 32 9.67 0.28 2.45
N ASN A 33 8.99 -0.29 3.45
CA ASN A 33 8.82 -1.73 3.57
C ASN A 33 7.35 -2.10 3.71
N ILE A 34 6.85 -2.88 2.75
CA ILE A 34 5.54 -3.54 2.82
C ILE A 34 5.80 -5.01 3.12
N PHE A 35 5.80 -5.36 4.39
CA PHE A 35 5.98 -6.73 4.83
C PHE A 35 4.76 -7.58 4.51
N VAL A 36 5.03 -8.81 4.06
CA VAL A 36 4.01 -9.79 3.73
C VAL A 36 4.19 -11.05 4.59
N SER A 37 3.07 -11.58 5.07
CA SER A 37 2.97 -12.86 5.76
C SER A 37 2.94 -14.02 4.76
N ALA A 38 3.17 -15.24 5.24
CA ALA A 38 3.06 -16.45 4.40
C ALA A 38 1.66 -16.62 3.78
N GLY A 39 0.59 -16.16 4.46
CA GLY A 39 -0.75 -16.16 3.90
C GLY A 39 -0.90 -15.20 2.72
N GLU A 40 -0.38 -13.98 2.85
CA GLU A 40 -0.42 -12.98 1.78
C GLU A 40 0.46 -13.38 0.59
N ILE A 41 1.60 -14.03 0.84
CA ILE A 41 2.45 -14.61 -0.22
C ILE A 41 1.65 -15.62 -1.05
N ARG A 42 0.90 -16.52 -0.39
CA ARG A 42 0.03 -17.47 -1.08
C ARG A 42 -1.04 -16.78 -1.92
N GLU A 43 -1.76 -15.83 -1.36
CA GLU A 43 -2.82 -15.10 -2.06
C GLU A 43 -2.28 -14.36 -3.29
N LEU A 44 -1.14 -13.67 -3.14
CA LEU A 44 -0.51 -12.93 -4.22
C LEU A 44 0.05 -13.86 -5.32
N ALA A 45 0.68 -14.97 -4.94
CA ALA A 45 1.18 -15.97 -5.88
C ALA A 45 0.04 -16.59 -6.70
N LEU A 46 -1.07 -16.93 -6.04
CA LEU A 46 -2.29 -17.42 -6.71
C LEU A 46 -2.85 -16.38 -7.70
N LEU A 47 -2.95 -15.11 -7.30
CA LEU A 47 -3.42 -14.04 -8.18
C LEU A 47 -2.50 -13.88 -9.41
N LYS A 48 -1.18 -13.99 -9.22
CA LYS A 48 -0.18 -13.94 -10.29
C LYS A 48 -0.05 -15.26 -11.07
N LYS A 49 -0.83 -16.30 -10.70
CA LYS A 49 -0.85 -17.62 -11.34
C LYS A 49 0.52 -18.28 -11.41
N MET A 50 1.27 -18.21 -10.32
CA MET A 50 2.61 -18.78 -10.19
C MET A 50 2.82 -19.47 -8.83
N SER A 51 3.94 -20.15 -8.66
CA SER A 51 4.29 -20.79 -7.40
C SER A 51 4.67 -19.75 -6.33
N GLU A 52 4.51 -20.10 -5.04
CA GLU A 52 5.00 -19.26 -3.93
C GLU A 52 6.51 -19.01 -4.04
N HIS A 53 7.27 -20.02 -4.46
CA HIS A 53 8.71 -19.93 -4.65
C HIS A 53 9.07 -18.85 -5.67
N ASP A 54 8.52 -18.94 -6.88
CA ASP A 54 8.80 -17.98 -7.95
C ASP A 54 8.31 -16.58 -7.57
N PHE A 55 7.19 -16.49 -6.85
CA PHE A 55 6.67 -15.23 -6.36
C PHE A 55 7.64 -14.55 -5.38
N ILE A 56 8.18 -15.32 -4.42
CA ILE A 56 9.18 -14.82 -3.47
C ILE A 56 10.41 -14.30 -4.23
N GLU A 57 10.95 -15.09 -5.16
CA GLU A 57 12.15 -14.71 -5.91
C GLU A 57 11.94 -13.48 -6.79
N CYS A 58 10.79 -13.39 -7.46
CA CYS A 58 10.50 -12.32 -8.41
C CYS A 58 10.10 -11.02 -7.70
N TYR A 59 9.22 -11.09 -6.70
CA TYR A 59 8.51 -9.91 -6.17
C TYR A 59 8.90 -9.52 -4.75
N LEU A 60 9.61 -10.37 -4.00
CA LEU A 60 9.93 -10.11 -2.59
C LEU A 60 11.42 -9.94 -2.34
N GLU A 61 11.74 -9.13 -1.35
CA GLU A 61 13.07 -8.97 -0.81
C GLU A 61 13.11 -9.41 0.65
N LYS A 62 14.12 -10.19 1.02
CA LYS A 62 14.31 -10.64 2.40
C LYS A 62 14.91 -9.50 3.24
N ARG A 63 14.20 -9.11 4.30
CA ARG A 63 14.59 -8.07 5.26
C ARG A 63 14.60 -8.68 6.67
N GLY A 64 15.77 -9.19 7.07
CA GLY A 64 15.92 -9.98 8.29
C GLY A 64 15.12 -11.29 8.23
N TYR A 65 14.17 -11.45 9.16
CA TYR A 65 13.29 -12.62 9.24
C TYR A 65 11.98 -12.47 8.45
N LYS A 66 11.75 -11.32 7.80
CA LYS A 66 10.53 -11.03 7.05
C LYS A 66 10.80 -10.86 5.56
N TYR A 67 9.75 -10.99 4.76
CA TYR A 67 9.76 -10.60 3.35
C TYR A 67 9.01 -9.29 3.18
N SER A 68 9.59 -8.37 2.42
CA SER A 68 8.94 -7.14 1.95
C SER A 68 8.68 -7.24 0.45
N LEU A 69 7.66 -6.55 -0.06
CA LEU A 69 7.55 -6.29 -1.49
C LEU A 69 8.80 -5.53 -1.97
N LYS A 70 9.30 -5.89 -3.15
CA LYS A 70 10.37 -5.14 -3.82
C LYS A 70 9.88 -3.76 -4.26
N GLU A 71 10.84 -2.89 -4.51
CA GLU A 71 10.64 -1.56 -5.08
C GLU A 71 11.43 -1.41 -6.39
N LYS A 72 10.93 -0.57 -7.29
CA LYS A 72 11.59 -0.15 -8.52
C LYS A 72 11.99 1.31 -8.36
N ARG A 73 13.28 1.62 -8.52
CA ARG A 73 13.74 3.02 -8.48
C ARG A 73 13.39 3.74 -9.79
N ILE A 74 12.70 4.87 -9.69
CA ILE A 74 12.30 5.74 -10.79
C ILE A 74 12.81 7.16 -10.50
N GLY A 75 13.98 7.50 -11.05
CA GLY A 75 14.69 8.74 -10.70
C GLY A 75 15.05 8.76 -9.21
N ASP A 76 14.51 9.74 -8.49
CA ASP A 76 14.67 9.90 -7.04
C ASP A 76 13.52 9.30 -6.22
N SER A 77 12.52 8.70 -6.88
CA SER A 77 11.39 8.04 -6.23
C SER A 77 11.48 6.52 -6.34
N TYR A 78 10.76 5.82 -5.47
CA TYR A 78 10.61 4.38 -5.46
C TYR A 78 9.16 4.03 -5.67
N ASP A 79 8.90 3.17 -6.66
CA ASP A 79 7.59 2.58 -6.90
C ASP A 79 7.55 1.18 -6.30
N CYS A 80 6.46 0.83 -5.62
CA CYS A 80 6.18 -0.57 -5.30
C CYS A 80 6.26 -1.44 -6.57
N ILE A 81 6.78 -2.66 -6.47
CA ILE A 81 6.90 -3.58 -7.62
C ILE A 81 5.56 -3.78 -8.36
N PHE A 82 4.43 -3.73 -7.63
CA PHE A 82 3.08 -3.86 -8.16
C PHE A 82 2.39 -2.54 -8.53
N TYR A 83 3.04 -1.39 -8.36
CA TYR A 83 2.52 -0.16 -8.92
C TYR A 83 2.65 -0.17 -10.44
N ASP A 84 1.54 0.13 -11.11
CA ASP A 84 1.42 0.23 -12.55
C ASP A 84 0.98 1.66 -12.91
N ARG A 85 1.89 2.38 -13.55
CA ARG A 85 1.72 3.77 -13.99
C ARG A 85 0.74 3.92 -15.15
N GLN A 86 0.50 2.88 -15.95
CA GLN A 86 -0.46 2.94 -17.07
C GLN A 86 -1.90 2.99 -16.55
N ILE A 87 -2.20 2.20 -15.52
CA ILE A 87 -3.50 2.21 -14.83
C ILE A 87 -3.52 3.20 -13.66
N ASN A 88 -2.38 3.82 -13.33
CA ASN A 88 -2.20 4.72 -12.19
C ASN A 88 -2.64 4.09 -10.85
N GLY A 89 -2.27 2.83 -10.64
CA GLY A 89 -2.83 2.01 -9.56
C GLY A 89 -2.05 0.73 -9.26
N CYS A 90 -2.55 -0.04 -8.30
CA CYS A 90 -1.94 -1.30 -7.90
C CYS A 90 -2.41 -2.44 -8.80
N ALA A 91 -1.49 -3.13 -9.47
CA ALA A 91 -1.78 -4.27 -10.33
C ALA A 91 -2.27 -5.53 -9.58
N VAL A 92 -2.19 -5.54 -8.24
CA VAL A 92 -2.70 -6.61 -7.37
C VAL A 92 -3.74 -6.09 -6.38
N TYR A 93 -4.56 -5.12 -6.80
CA TYR A 93 -5.49 -4.39 -5.92
C TYR A 93 -6.37 -5.32 -5.06
N GLU A 94 -6.84 -6.43 -5.63
CA GLU A 94 -7.71 -7.42 -4.99
C GLU A 94 -6.99 -8.23 -3.88
N ALA A 95 -5.69 -8.46 -4.01
CA ALA A 95 -4.87 -9.20 -3.06
C ALA A 95 -3.85 -8.32 -2.33
N ARG A 96 -4.11 -7.01 -2.23
CA ARG A 96 -3.24 -6.06 -1.52
C ARG A 96 -2.89 -6.57 -0.13
N PRO A 97 -1.62 -6.53 0.31
CA PRO A 97 -1.26 -6.86 1.68
C PRO A 97 -2.06 -6.05 2.70
N LYS A 98 -2.22 -6.59 3.92
CA LYS A 98 -2.91 -5.97 5.04
C LYS A 98 -2.37 -4.56 5.29
N GLN A 99 -1.06 -4.35 5.27
CA GLN A 99 -0.48 -3.01 5.41
C GLN A 99 -1.07 -2.04 4.37
N CYS A 100 -1.12 -2.41 3.09
CA CYS A 100 -1.71 -1.59 2.05
C CYS A 100 -3.23 -1.39 2.22
N ARG A 101 -3.97 -2.41 2.68
CA ARG A 101 -5.43 -2.35 2.88
C ARG A 101 -5.83 -1.49 4.07
N THR A 102 -5.02 -1.47 5.12
CA THR A 102 -5.32 -0.73 6.35
C THR A 102 -4.79 0.70 6.33
N PHE A 103 -4.07 1.11 5.28
CA PHE A 103 -3.74 2.53 5.10
C PHE A 103 -5.03 3.30 4.72
N PRO A 104 -5.29 4.50 5.26
CA PRO A 104 -4.41 5.30 6.13
C PRO A 104 -4.52 4.99 7.64
N PHE A 105 -5.41 4.09 8.06
CA PHE A 105 -5.66 3.69 9.45
C PHE A 105 -4.56 2.80 10.07
N TRP A 106 -3.30 3.22 10.01
CA TRP A 106 -2.22 2.58 10.76
C TRP A 106 -2.09 3.20 12.15
N ASP A 107 -1.81 2.38 13.17
CA ASP A 107 -1.60 2.88 14.55
C ASP A 107 -0.57 4.02 14.62
N TYR A 108 0.43 4.02 13.74
CA TYR A 108 1.41 5.09 13.59
C TYR A 108 0.79 6.48 13.38
N TYR A 109 -0.31 6.57 12.63
CA TYR A 109 -0.98 7.82 12.28
C TYR A 109 -2.07 8.25 13.27
N LYS A 110 -2.39 7.44 14.31
CA LYS A 110 -3.36 7.84 15.35
C LYS A 110 -3.00 9.17 16.01
N THR A 111 -1.70 9.45 16.16
CA THR A 111 -1.18 10.68 16.76
C THR A 111 -0.43 11.58 15.78
N ARG A 112 -0.40 11.22 14.48
CA ARG A 112 0.38 11.90 13.43
C ARG A 112 -0.46 12.30 12.22
N VAL A 113 -1.68 12.76 12.46
CA VAL A 113 -2.63 13.10 11.40
C VAL A 113 -2.11 14.22 10.48
N ALA A 114 -1.37 15.19 11.04
CA ALA A 114 -0.80 16.29 10.26
C ALA A 114 0.21 15.81 9.21
N GLU A 115 1.04 14.82 9.55
CA GLU A 115 1.97 14.15 8.64
C GLU A 115 1.19 13.35 7.59
N LEU A 116 0.23 12.54 8.03
CA LEU A 116 -0.62 11.74 7.16
C LEU A 116 -1.35 12.57 6.09
N LYS A 117 -1.85 13.76 6.43
CA LYS A 117 -2.51 14.66 5.48
C LYS A 117 -1.59 15.17 4.37
N GLN A 118 -0.27 15.22 4.60
CA GLN A 118 0.69 15.55 3.55
C GLN A 118 0.84 14.39 2.55
N GLU A 119 0.74 13.15 3.04
CA GLU A 119 0.92 11.94 2.25
C GLU A 119 -0.36 11.52 1.51
N CYS A 120 -1.51 11.66 2.16
CA CYS A 120 -2.80 11.18 1.65
C CYS A 120 -3.84 12.31 1.56
N PRO A 121 -4.25 12.73 0.35
CA PRO A 121 -5.24 13.79 0.18
C PRO A 121 -6.66 13.36 0.58
N GLY A 122 -6.91 12.06 0.76
CA GLY A 122 -8.22 11.54 1.19
C GLY A 122 -8.46 11.65 2.70
N VAL A 123 -7.49 12.10 3.48
CA VAL A 123 -7.61 12.20 4.94
C VAL A 123 -8.22 13.53 5.31
N ILE A 124 -9.43 13.48 5.86
CA ILE A 124 -10.23 14.66 6.21
C ILE A 124 -10.48 14.70 7.73
N ASP A 125 -10.68 15.90 8.27
CA ASP A 125 -11.07 16.06 9.67
C ASP A 125 -12.44 15.40 9.93
N ALA A 126 -12.57 14.77 11.09
CA ALA A 126 -13.81 14.10 11.54
C ALA A 126 -14.85 15.09 12.07
#